data_AF-A0A3D8L236-F1
#
_entry.id   AF-A0A3D8L236-F1
#
_cell.length_a   1.000
_cell.length_b   1.000
_cell.length_c   1.000
_cell.angle_alpha   90.00
_cell.angle_beta   90.00
_cell.angle_gamma   90.00
#
_symmetry.space_group_name_H-M   'P 1'
#
loop_
_entity.id
_entity.type
_entity.pdbx_description
1 polymer ?
#
loop_
_entity_poly.entity_id
_entity_poly.type
_entity_poly.pdbx_seq_one_letter_code
_entity_poly.pdbx_strand_id
1 'polypeptide(L)' 'MISLNRIIVLNVLIKHETLTIGDFAREGNLGMTPSDHHLQYLIDELVESGHISMLAGVTPCTYTITDKGIREGARLTHA' A
#
# COMPACT_ATOMS: atom_id res chain seq x y z
N MET A 1 -7.41 15.50 -1.82
CA MET A 1 -8.15 14.42 -2.49
C MET A 1 -7.58 13.10 -2.02
N ILE A 2 -8.39 12.26 -1.40
CA ILE A 2 -8.00 10.88 -1.09
C ILE A 2 -8.02 10.12 -2.42
N SER A 3 -6.88 9.60 -2.86
CA SER A 3 -6.83 8.85 -4.12
C SER A 3 -7.36 7.44 -3.91
N LEU A 4 -8.20 6.96 -4.84
CA LEU A 4 -8.68 5.56 -4.88
C LEU A 4 -7.52 4.57 -4.74
N ASN A 5 -6.35 4.90 -5.29
CA ASN A 5 -5.14 4.10 -5.22
C ASN A 5 -4.67 3.85 -3.77
N ARG A 6 -4.80 4.84 -2.88
CA ARG A 6 -4.45 4.69 -1.46
C ARG A 6 -5.35 3.69 -0.75
N ILE A 7 -6.65 3.71 -1.03
CA ILE A 7 -7.62 2.76 -0.49
C ILE A 7 -7.23 1.35 -0.89
N ILE A 8 -6.89 1.16 -2.17
CA ILE A 8 -6.60 -0.16 -2.68
C ILE A 8 -5.28 -0.69 -2.11
N VAL A 9 -4.20 0.11 -2.09
CA VAL A 9 -2.92 -0.33 -1.50
C VAL A 9 -3.09 -0.75 -0.03
N LEU A 10 -3.82 0.04 0.77
CA LEU A 10 -4.07 -0.30 2.17
C LEU A 10 -4.92 -1.58 2.29
N ASN A 11 -5.99 -1.72 1.51
CA ASN A 11 -6.85 -2.91 1.56
C ASN A 11 -6.14 -4.19 1.12
N VAL A 12 -5.27 -4.10 0.10
CA VAL A 12 -4.46 -5.25 -0.34
C VAL A 12 -3.47 -5.63 0.77
N LEU A 13 -2.82 -4.66 1.44
CA LEU A 13 -1.96 -4.95 2.58
C LEU A 13 -2.72 -5.48 3.80
N ILE A 14 -3.96 -5.03 4.07
CA ILE A 14 -4.81 -5.61 5.13
C ILE A 14 -5.06 -7.09 4.85
N LYS A 15 -5.28 -7.46 3.58
CA LYS A 15 -5.58 -8.83 3.17
C LYS A 15 -4.35 -9.75 3.18
N HIS A 16 -3.19 -9.24 2.79
CA HIS A 16 -1.99 -10.03 2.55
C HIS A 16 -0.90 -9.86 3.62
N GLU A 17 -1.08 -8.92 4.55
CA GLU A 17 -0.18 -8.53 5.66
C GLU A 17 1.18 -7.96 5.25
N THR A 18 1.83 -8.54 4.24
CA THR A 18 3.11 -8.12 3.67
C THR A 18 3.15 -8.27 2.16
N LEU A 19 3.71 -7.28 1.45
CA LEU A 19 3.78 -7.27 -0.02
C LEU A 19 5.06 -6.60 -0.52
N THR A 20 5.56 -7.05 -1.67
CA THR A 20 6.61 -6.36 -2.43
C THR A 20 6.00 -5.41 -3.45
N ILE A 21 6.79 -4.49 -4.03
CA ILE A 21 6.31 -3.64 -5.13
C ILE A 21 5.82 -4.45 -6.34
N GLY A 22 6.46 -5.59 -6.61
CA GLY A 22 6.05 -6.49 -7.68
C GLY A 22 4.73 -7.22 -7.38
N ASP A 23 4.39 -7.42 -6.10
CA ASP A 23 3.08 -7.97 -5.71
C ASP A 23 1.98 -6.92 -5.89
N PHE A 24 2.24 -5.68 -5.49
CA PHE A 24 1.32 -4.57 -5.74
C PHE A 24 1.03 -4.41 -7.24
N ALA A 25 2.06 -4.41 -8.09
CA ALA A 25 1.86 -4.27 -9.54
C ALA A 25 1.04 -5.42 -10.18
N ARG A 26 1.05 -6.61 -9.55
CA ARG A 26 0.32 -7.80 -10.01
C ARG A 26 -1.11 -7.89 -9.49
N GLU A 27 -1.43 -7.19 -8.40
CA GLU A 27 -2.79 -7.09 -7.89
C GLU A 27 -3.65 -6.27 -8.85
N GLY A 28 -4.26 -6.99 -9.82
CA GLY A 28 -5.11 -6.44 -10.88
C GLY A 28 -6.36 -5.70 -10.39
N ASN A 29 -6.60 -5.67 -9.08
CA ASN A 29 -7.65 -4.90 -8.42
C ASN A 29 -7.27 -3.45 -8.09
N LEU A 30 -6.06 -2.98 -8.44
CA LEU A 30 -5.66 -1.57 -8.27
C LEU A 30 -6.50 -0.56 -9.07
N GLY A 31 -7.46 -0.98 -9.89
CA GLY A 31 -8.40 -0.10 -10.60
C GLY A 31 -7.76 0.80 -11.68
N MET A 32 -6.43 0.82 -11.71
CA MET A 32 -5.53 1.35 -12.72
C MET A 32 -4.28 0.47 -12.68
N THR A 33 -3.61 0.30 -13.81
CA THR A 33 -2.21 -0.10 -13.82
C THR A 33 -1.42 1.17 -13.53
N PRO A 34 -0.99 1.45 -12.29
CA PRO A 34 -0.14 2.62 -12.07
C PRO A 34 1.14 2.36 -12.86
N SER A 35 1.72 3.37 -13.50
CA SER A 35 3.12 3.23 -13.91
C SER A 35 3.95 2.90 -12.66
N ASP A 36 5.00 2.10 -12.80
CA ASP A 36 5.84 1.68 -11.66
C ASP A 36 6.28 2.89 -10.79
N HIS A 37 6.47 4.04 -11.43
CA HIS A 37 6.80 5.31 -10.77
C HIS A 37 5.66 5.90 -9.93
N HIS A 38 4.40 5.81 -10.37
CA HIS A 38 3.24 6.25 -9.58
C HIS A 38 2.99 5.34 -8.38
N LEU A 39 3.19 4.03 -8.56
CA LEU A 39 3.07 3.06 -7.46
C LEU A 39 4.16 3.31 -6.41
N GLN A 40 5.41 3.48 -6.83
CA GLN A 40 6.51 3.80 -5.92
C GLN A 40 6.23 5.10 -5.14
N TYR A 41 5.80 6.16 -5.82
CA TYR A 41 5.46 7.43 -5.16
C TYR A 41 4.37 7.27 -4.08
N LEU A 42 3.33 6.49 -4.37
CA LEU A 42 2.28 6.21 -3.40
C LEU A 42 2.78 5.40 -2.20
N ILE A 43 3.63 4.39 -2.44
CA ILE A 43 4.24 3.60 -1.39
C ILE A 43 5.12 4.48 -0.49
N ASP A 44 5.92 5.37 -1.09
CA ASP A 44 6.77 6.30 -0.35
C ASP A 44 5.93 7.26 0.52
N GLU A 45 4.84 7.84 -0.03
CA GLU A 45 3.91 8.67 0.75
C GLU A 45 3.31 7.90 1.94
N LEU A 46 2.96 6.63 1.75
CA LEU A 46 2.39 5.79 2.80
C LEU A 46 3.39 5.38 3.86
N VAL A 47 4.67 5.21 3.49
CA VAL A 47 5.78 5.00 4.42
C VAL A 47 6.03 6.26 5.23
N GLU A 48 6.19 7.41 4.57
CA GLU A 48 6.43 8.70 5.24
C GLU A 48 5.30 9.07 6.21
N SER A 49 4.06 8.79 5.82
CA SER A 49 2.89 9.03 6.67
C SER A 49 2.65 7.95 7.72
N GLY A 50 3.48 6.88 7.76
CA GLY A 50 3.45 5.83 8.78
C GLY A 50 2.26 4.87 8.69
N HIS A 51 1.59 4.78 7.54
CA HIS A 51 0.51 3.81 7.32
C HIS A 51 1.06 2.43 6.98
N ILE A 52 2.22 2.37 6.36
CA ILE A 52 2.93 1.13 6.03
C ILE A 52 4.39 1.27 6.47
N SER A 53 5.07 0.15 6.66
CA SER A 53 6.48 0.11 7.05
C SER A 53 7.26 -0.83 6.15
N MET A 54 8.50 -0.50 5.84
CA MET A 54 9.41 -1.39 5.10
C MET A 54 10.13 -2.31 6.08
N LEU A 55 10.14 -3.61 5.79
CA LEU A 55 10.85 -4.60 6.60
C LEU A 55 12.37 -4.46 6.39
N ALA A 56 13.10 -4.21 7.48
CA ALA A 56 14.54 -4.03 7.44
C ALA A 56 15.26 -5.37 7.14
N GLY A 57 16.26 -5.32 6.25
CA GLY A 57 17.12 -6.47 5.95
C GLY A 57 16.49 -7.53 5.04
N VAL A 58 15.36 -7.25 4.40
CA VAL A 58 14.67 -8.17 3.48
C VAL A 58 14.85 -7.72 2.03
N THR A 59 15.23 -8.66 1.16
CA THR A 59 15.33 -8.47 -0.29
C THR A 59 14.45 -9.53 -1.00
N PRO A 60 13.52 -9.13 -1.88
CA PRO A 60 13.22 -7.77 -2.32
C PRO A 60 12.58 -6.90 -1.22
N CYS A 61 12.60 -5.58 -1.39
CA CYS A 61 11.96 -4.64 -0.48
C CYS A 61 10.50 -5.06 -0.25
N THR A 62 10.18 -5.33 1.02
CA THR A 62 8.87 -5.84 1.43
C THR A 62 8.25 -4.86 2.42
N TYR A 63 6.97 -4.58 2.24
CA TYR A 63 6.20 -3.63 3.03
C TYR A 63 5.15 -4.35 3.84
N THR A 64 4.87 -3.86 5.03
CA THR A 64 3.81 -4.36 5.92
C THR A 64 2.92 -3.21 6.37
N ILE A 65 1.67 -3.51 6.71
CA ILE A 65 0.74 -2.50 7.23
C ILE A 65 0.96 -2.24 8.72
N THR A 66 0.79 -0.98 9.12
CA THR A 66 0.78 -0.60 10.55
C THR A 66 -0.64 -0.55 11.09
N ASP A 67 -0.82 -0.52 12.40
CA ASP A 67 -2.13 -0.26 13.01
C ASP A 67 -2.77 1.05 12.52
N LYS A 68 -1.93 2.06 12.22
CA LYS A 68 -2.39 3.32 11.63
C LYS A 68 -2.93 3.10 10.22
N GLY A 69 -2.23 2.30 9.41
CA GLY A 69 -2.69 1.90 8.08
C GLY A 69 -4.01 1.14 8.11
N ILE A 70 -4.18 0.20 9.04
CA ILE A 70 -5.43 -0.57 9.20
C ILE A 70 -6.61 0.36 9.50
N ARG A 71 -6.45 1.26 10.48
CA ARG A 71 -7.50 2.23 10.83
C ARG A 71 -7.84 3.15 9.67
N GLU A 72 -6.83 3.59 8.92
CA GLU A 72 -7.04 4.44 7.76
C GLU A 72 -7.75 3.69 6.62
N GLY A 73 -7.35 2.45 6.32
CA GLY A 73 -8.02 1.60 5.32
C GLY A 73 -9.50 1.36 5.66
N ALA A 74 -9.80 1.08 6.94
CA ALA A 74 -11.17 0.96 7.42
C ALA A 74 -11.96 2.27 7.26
N ARG A 75 -11.38 3.41 7.69
CA ARG A 75 -12.00 4.74 7.54
C ARG A 75 -12.34 5.04 6.09
N LEU A 76 -11.43 4.72 5.17
CA LEU A 76 -11.56 5.01 3.75
C LEU A 76 -12.55 4.10 3.02
N THR A 77 -12.70 2.85 3.47
CA THR A 77 -13.67 1.91 2.87
C THR A 77 -15.12 2.28 3.24
N HIS A 78 -15.32 3.00 4.34
CA HIS A 78 -16.62 3.50 4.79
C HIS A 78 -16.89 4.99 4.47
N ALA A 79 -15.98 5.66 3.75
CA ALA A 79 -16.04 7.09 3.43
C ALA A 79 -16.79 7.37 2.12
#